data_AF-A0A843C0I8-F1
#
_entry.id   AF-A0A843C0I8-F1
#
_cell.length_a   1.000
_cell.length_b   1.000
_cell.length_c   1.000
_cell.angle_alpha   90.00
_cell.angle_beta   90.00
_cell.angle_gamma   90.00
#
_symmetry.space_group_name_H-M   'P 1'
#
loop_
_entity.id
_entity.type
_entity.pdbx_description
1 polymer ?
#
loop_
_entity_poly.entity_id
_entity_poly.type
_entity_poly.pdbx_seq_one_letter_code
_entity_poly.pdbx_strand_id
1 'polypeptide(L)'
;TIQVIDAIESFRDMLSGMLDIYLSSVSNRMNEVMKVLTIIATIFIPLTLVAGIYGMNFKNMPELDWVWGYPLVLLFMLGIGIIMLFYFRRKRWL
;
A
#
# COMPACT_ATOMS: atom_id res chain seq x y z
N THR A 1 14.79 -8.97 52.71
CA THR A 1 15.55 -9.35 51.50
C THR A 1 14.66 -10.01 50.47
N ILE A 2 13.86 -11.01 50.83
CA ILE A 2 12.90 -11.70 49.93
C ILE A 2 11.95 -10.72 49.22
N GLN A 3 11.32 -9.81 49.97
CA GLN A 3 10.40 -8.80 49.40
C GLN A 3 11.06 -7.83 48.39
N VAL A 4 12.37 -7.62 48.50
CA VAL A 4 13.14 -6.80 47.55
C VAL A 4 13.45 -7.60 46.29
N ILE A 5 13.71 -8.90 46.44
CA ILE A 5 13.93 -9.83 45.31
C ILE A 5 12.65 -9.98 44.50
N ASP A 6 11.50 -10.19 45.15
CA ASP A 6 10.20 -10.30 44.47
C ASP A 6 9.84 -9.01 43.72
N ALA A 7 10.13 -7.84 44.30
CA ALA A 7 9.92 -6.56 43.62
C ALA A 7 10.83 -6.39 42.40
N ILE A 8 12.09 -6.82 42.47
CA ILE A 8 13.02 -6.79 41.34
C ILE A 8 12.55 -7.73 40.22
N GLU A 9 12.06 -8.92 40.57
CA GLU A 9 11.53 -9.88 39.60
C GLU A 9 10.28 -9.33 38.90
N SER A 10 9.35 -8.76 39.67
CA SER A 10 8.17 -8.06 39.12
C SER A 10 8.54 -6.90 38.20
N PHE A 11 9.53 -6.08 38.55
CA PHE A 11 10.01 -5.02 37.67
C PHE A 11 10.65 -5.57 36.40
N ARG A 12 11.35 -6.70 36.47
CA ARG A 12 11.94 -7.36 35.30
C ARG A 12 10.88 -7.87 34.33
N ASP A 13 9.83 -8.47 34.84
CA ASP A 13 8.70 -8.95 34.04
C ASP A 13 7.93 -7.80 33.41
N MET A 14 7.70 -6.72 34.17
CA MET A 14 7.06 -5.51 33.65
C MET A 14 7.89 -4.84 32.54
N LEU A 15 9.21 -4.74 32.71
CA LEU A 15 10.11 -4.21 31.69
C LEU A 15 10.12 -5.07 30.42
N SER A 16 10.11 -6.40 30.58
CA SER A 16 10.04 -7.33 29.45
C SER A 16 8.71 -7.19 28.70
N GLY A 17 7.59 -7.10 29.43
CA GLY A 17 6.27 -6.86 28.83
C GLY A 17 6.16 -5.50 28.14
N MET A 18 6.79 -4.45 28.67
CA MET A 18 6.85 -3.15 28.00
C MET A 18 7.66 -3.20 26.71
N LEU A 19 8.79 -3.92 26.69
CA LEU A 19 9.58 -4.13 25.48
C LEU A 19 8.78 -4.86 24.41
N ASP A 20 8.04 -5.91 24.78
CA ASP A 20 7.19 -6.66 23.84
C ASP A 20 6.09 -5.78 23.25
N ILE A 21 5.43 -4.95 24.07
CA ILE A 21 4.43 -3.99 23.61
C ILE A 21 5.06 -2.95 22.67
N TYR A 22 6.26 -2.45 23.00
CA TYR A 22 6.97 -1.49 22.16
C TYR A 22 7.31 -2.09 20.80
N LEU A 23 7.87 -3.30 20.76
CA LEU A 23 8.17 -4.01 19.52
C LEU A 23 6.89 -4.28 18.70
N SER A 24 5.80 -4.66 19.36
CA SER A 24 4.49 -4.83 18.72
C SER A 24 3.98 -3.52 18.10
N SER A 25 4.10 -2.41 18.82
CA SER A 25 3.72 -1.08 18.32
C SER A 25 4.57 -0.66 17.11
N VAL A 26 5.89 -0.92 17.14
CA VAL A 26 6.78 -0.64 16.00
C VAL A 26 6.40 -1.49 14.79
N SER A 27 6.11 -2.78 15.00
CA SER A 27 5.65 -3.70 13.95
C SER A 27 4.32 -3.26 13.34
N ASN A 28 3.36 -2.82 14.16
CA ASN A 28 2.09 -2.27 13.68
C ASN A 28 2.30 -1.03 12.81
N ARG A 29 3.16 -0.10 13.24
CA ARG A 29 3.50 1.07 12.43
C ARG A 29 4.17 0.68 11.11
N MET A 30 5.06 -0.30 11.12
CA MET A 30 5.68 -0.81 9.90
C MET A 30 4.65 -1.43 8.95
N ASN A 31 3.69 -2.20 9.48
CA ASN A 31 2.59 -2.76 8.69
C ASN A 31 1.71 -1.67 8.06
N GLU A 32 1.42 -0.58 8.79
CA GLU A 32 0.70 0.56 8.22
C GLU A 32 1.47 1.24 7.08
N VAL A 33 2.77 1.50 7.27
CA VAL A 33 3.61 2.11 6.23
C VAL A 33 3.68 1.20 4.98
N MET A 34 3.88 -0.10 5.16
CA MET A 34 3.91 -1.07 4.06
C MET A 34 2.57 -1.16 3.33
N LYS A 35 1.46 -1.07 4.07
CA LYS A 35 0.12 -1.04 3.50
C LYS A 35 -0.07 0.19 2.61
N VAL A 36 0.31 1.38 3.08
CA VAL A 36 0.22 2.63 2.29
C VAL A 36 1.08 2.54 1.04
N LEU A 37 2.33 2.09 1.15
CA LEU A 37 3.23 1.93 0.00
C LEU A 37 2.66 0.96 -1.03
N THR A 38 2.11 -0.16 -0.58
CA THR A 38 1.53 -1.20 -1.45
C THR A 38 0.27 -0.69 -2.16
N ILE A 39 -0.58 0.09 -1.48
CA ILE A 39 -1.75 0.73 -2.09
C ILE A 39 -1.32 1.64 -3.23
N ILE A 40 -0.34 2.53 -2.98
CA ILE A 40 0.19 3.44 -4.00
C ILE A 40 0.78 2.62 -5.16
N ALA A 41 1.65 1.65 -4.90
CA ALA A 41 2.25 0.83 -5.94
C ALA A 41 1.22 0.06 -6.78
N THR A 42 0.22 -0.55 -6.14
CA THR A 42 -0.82 -1.33 -6.83
C THR A 42 -1.67 -0.46 -7.77
N ILE A 43 -1.87 0.81 -7.43
CA ILE A 43 -2.55 1.78 -8.30
C ILE A 43 -1.62 2.19 -9.44
N PHE A 44 -0.38 2.55 -9.15
CA PHE A 44 0.52 3.11 -10.16
C PHE A 44 1.06 2.08 -11.15
N ILE A 45 1.38 0.85 -10.75
CA ILE A 45 1.99 -0.18 -11.62
C ILE A 45 1.16 -0.47 -12.89
N PRO A 46 -0.16 -0.77 -12.83
CA PRO A 46 -0.93 -1.00 -14.04
C PRO A 46 -1.09 0.28 -14.87
N LEU A 47 -1.23 1.44 -14.22
CA LEU A 47 -1.32 2.74 -14.90
C LEU A 47 -0.02 3.06 -15.68
N THR A 48 1.14 2.85 -15.07
CA THR A 48 2.44 3.10 -15.71
C THR A 48 2.74 2.08 -16.80
N LEU A 49 2.27 0.84 -16.67
CA LEU A 49 2.39 -0.16 -17.74
C LEU A 49 1.59 0.26 -18.97
N VAL A 50 0.34 0.69 -18.81
CA VAL A 50 -0.47 1.17 -19.94
C VAL A 50 0.13 2.45 -20.52
N ALA A 51 0.54 3.41 -19.68
CA ALA A 51 1.21 4.63 -20.15
C ALA A 51 2.54 4.33 -20.86
N GLY A 52 3.28 3.32 -20.41
CA GLY A 52 4.51 2.85 -21.05
C GLY A 52 4.25 2.24 -22.42
N ILE A 53 3.24 1.37 -22.55
CA ILE A 53 2.85 0.79 -23.84
C ILE A 53 2.41 1.88 -24.84
N TYR A 54 1.60 2.86 -24.40
CA TYR A 54 1.16 3.98 -25.24
C TYR A 54 2.26 5.04 -25.47
N GLY A 55 3.29 5.10 -24.62
CA GLY A 55 4.45 5.97 -24.78
C GLY A 55 5.51 5.42 -25.74
N MET A 56 5.40 4.16 -26.16
CA MET A 56 6.26 3.60 -27.20
C MET A 56 5.85 4.15 -28.58
N ASN A 57 6.84 4.62 -29.37
CA ASN A 57 6.65 5.17 -30.72
C ASN A 57 6.21 4.09 -31.73
N PHE A 58 5.03 3.49 -31.56
CA PHE A 58 4.45 2.58 -32.53
C PHE A 58 3.79 3.40 -33.65
N LYS A 59 4.43 3.40 -34.82
CA LYS A 59 3.99 4.05 -36.06
C LYS A 59 2.68 3.46 -36.64
N ASN A 60 2.21 2.33 -36.10
CA ASN A 60 1.04 1.58 -36.58
C ASN A 60 0.27 0.93 -35.42
N MET A 61 -0.31 1.74 -34.54
CA MET A 61 -1.37 1.27 -33.64
C MET A 61 -2.70 1.33 -34.43
N PRO A 62 -3.46 0.22 -34.58
CA PRO A 62 -4.75 0.22 -35.28
C PRO A 62 -5.82 1.11 -34.60
N GLU A 63 -5.55 1.61 -33.40
CA GLU A 63 -6.36 2.60 -32.66
C GLU A 63 -6.08 4.06 -33.08
N LEU A 64 -5.04 4.32 -33.89
CA LEU A 64 -4.64 5.67 -34.31
C LEU A 64 -5.59 6.27 -35.36
N ASP A 65 -6.26 5.45 -36.16
CA ASP A 65 -7.26 5.89 -37.14
C ASP A 65 -8.60 6.27 -36.49
N TRP A 66 -8.80 5.94 -35.20
CA TRP A 66 -10.02 6.23 -34.48
C TRP A 66 -9.81 7.40 -33.52
N VAL A 67 -10.41 8.55 -33.82
CA VAL A 67 -10.34 9.80 -33.02
C VAL A 67 -10.67 9.59 -31.53
N TRP A 68 -11.40 8.52 -31.19
CA TRP A 68 -11.83 8.19 -29.84
C TRP A 68 -10.97 7.15 -29.09
N GLY A 69 -9.97 6.53 -29.75
CA GLY A 69 -9.13 5.50 -29.11
C GLY A 69 -8.32 6.04 -27.93
N TYR A 70 -7.66 7.19 -28.12
CA TYR A 70 -6.87 7.83 -27.05
C TYR A 70 -7.72 8.31 -25.86
N PRO A 71 -8.88 8.99 -26.05
CA PRO A 71 -9.81 9.27 -24.96
C PRO A 71 -10.33 8.04 -24.22
N LEU A 72 -10.63 6.94 -24.92
CA LEU A 72 -11.19 5.73 -24.33
C LEU A 72 -10.18 5.00 -23.43
N VAL A 73 -8.91 4.98 -23.84
CA VAL A 73 -7.80 4.44 -23.04
C VAL A 73 -7.57 5.27 -21.78
N LEU A 74 -7.61 6.60 -21.89
CA LEU A 74 -7.54 7.48 -20.73
C LEU A 74 -8.70 7.24 -19.76
N LEU A 75 -9.91 7.08 -20.28
CA LEU A 75 -11.10 6.79 -19.48
C LEU A 75 -10.99 5.41 -18.81
N PHE A 76 -10.41 4.42 -19.51
CA PHE A 76 -10.12 3.10 -18.95
C PHE A 76 -9.06 3.14 -17.84
N MET A 77 -7.96 3.89 -18.01
CA MET A 77 -6.96 4.12 -16.96
C MET A 77 -7.60 4.80 -15.73
N LEU A 78 -8.42 5.83 -15.96
CA LEU A 78 -9.17 6.51 -14.89
C LEU A 78 -10.13 5.54 -14.19
N GLY A 79 -10.84 4.71 -14.96
CA GLY A 79 -11.73 3.68 -14.44
C GLY A 79 -11.00 2.67 -13.54
N ILE A 80 -9.85 2.15 -13.98
CA ILE A 80 -9.01 1.26 -13.17
C ILE A 80 -8.56 1.94 -11.88
N GLY A 81 -8.11 3.20 -11.97
CA GLY A 81 -7.71 3.98 -10.80
C GLY A 81 -8.84 4.14 -9.78
N ILE A 82 -10.05 4.47 -10.24
CA ILE A 82 -11.24 4.62 -9.39
C ILE A 82 -11.68 3.28 -8.79
N ILE A 83 -11.68 2.20 -9.57
CA ILE A 83 -12.04 0.85 -9.10
C ILE A 83 -11.07 0.39 -8.01
N MET A 84 -9.76 0.58 -8.22
CA MET A 84 -8.75 0.25 -7.22
C MET A 84 -8.91 1.09 -5.95
N LEU A 85 -9.11 2.41 -6.07
CA LEU A 85 -9.39 3.28 -4.94
C LEU A 85 -10.63 2.83 -4.15
N PHE A 86 -11.72 2.52 -4.84
CA PHE A 86 -12.96 2.07 -4.21
C PHE A 86 -12.78 0.70 -3.54
N TYR A 87 -12.04 -0.21 -4.16
CA TYR A 87 -11.71 -1.52 -3.60
C TYR A 87 -10.88 -1.39 -2.32
N PHE A 88 -9.84 -0.55 -2.32
CA PHE A 88 -9.02 -0.29 -1.12
C PHE A 88 -9.82 0.39 0.00
N ARG A 89 -10.72 1.32 -0.34
CA ARG A 89 -11.62 1.97 0.63
C ARG A 89 -12.62 0.97 1.23
N ARG A 90 -13.16 0.05 0.42
CA ARG A 90 -14.10 -0.99 0.89
C ARG A 90 -13.42 -2.02 1.79
N LYS A 91 -12.14 -2.32 1.57
CA LYS A 91 -11.37 -3.25 2.40
C LYS A 91 -10.93 -2.66 3.76
N ARG A 92 -11.25 -1.40 4.09
CA ARG A 92 -10.75 -0.67 5.28
C ARG A 92 -9.23 -0.72 5.41
N TRP A 93 -8.53 -0.76 4.27
CA TRP A 93 -7.08 -0.64 4.24
C TRP A 93 -6.64 0.83 4.20
N LEU A 94 -7.60 1.72 3.93
CA LEU A 94 -7.63 3.15 4.20
C LEU A 94 -8.65 3.43 5.31
#